data_AF-A0A7S0CFX5-F1
#
_entry.id   AF-A0A7S0CFX5-F1
#
_cell.length_a   1.000
_cell.length_b   1.000
_cell.length_c   1.000
_cell.angle_alpha   90.00
_cell.angle_beta   90.00
_cell.angle_gamma   90.00
#
_symmetry.space_group_name_H-M   'P 1'
#
loop_
_entity.id
_entity.type
_entity.pdbx_description
1 polymer ?
#
loop_
_entity_poly.entity_id
_entity_poly.type
_entity_poly.pdbx_seq_one_letter_code
_entity_poly.pdbx_strand_id
1 'polypeptide(L)'
;DCRTAQSQHPIPPPNDTENPPQTQTRPRPLPTKSYSPLPLDILNRRKNEPYRTSNLVQRTTAPLLTPTECEALIESAEFIGATQGWKSRYTLRETQSELHIVDLPPLTQDILLNALPTLCSTISSQFAVSAESLLVYNALLIRYDPMKEMCHLNSHSDFGLVSANICLSVGHEGGGTWIEALEPPPGYGDGDGDGDGQDAGAGFTIAPGELPPNASVKHPQDPKVSKSQPNDPQNHEQNNACQLGHVTFHASPLWHAGAHTTSSIRRYIMTIFFISTEWTDAARRIQNRAIHILAVKNKTAKASLAAIELLKCSLHLNPVDTESWSNLMTACARLGLWEEAVEAGRTATQLDLRNHSGNFGNWAQLGENLVALADANDETTKTENNSARPSSATVDKLRDEAVNAYREAVRLANIQPKAAISTPSKHSKHSAALAGLGSALRQRAASEADTIEAGLVLKEALDLDNDNEAAWTELCVLFLKGGELDAGQVCAVNVLRIQQLEEEGEVLLALEQQDNVSKGFGAA
;
A
#
# COMPACT_ATOMS: atom_id res chain seq x y z
N ASP A 1 -2.57 -20.10 28.47
CA ASP A 1 -1.78 -19.88 29.70
C ASP A 1 -0.57 -18.97 29.52
N CYS A 2 -0.78 -17.68 29.24
CA CYS A 2 0.27 -16.65 29.28
C CYS A 2 -0.21 -15.41 30.05
N ARG A 3 -0.66 -15.59 31.30
CA ARG A 3 -0.93 -14.50 32.24
C ARG A 3 -0.54 -14.91 33.65
N THR A 4 0.75 -14.84 33.99
CA THR A 4 1.23 -14.69 35.37
C THR A 4 2.76 -14.57 35.39
N ALA A 5 3.26 -13.34 35.26
CA ALA A 5 4.60 -12.98 35.72
C ALA A 5 4.65 -11.46 35.98
N GLN A 6 4.00 -11.01 37.05
CA GLN A 6 4.26 -9.69 37.63
C GLN A 6 5.33 -9.87 38.71
N SER A 7 6.55 -9.41 38.44
CA SER A 7 7.60 -9.30 39.46
C SER A 7 7.40 -8.02 40.27
N GLN A 8 7.23 -8.17 41.58
CA GLN A 8 7.28 -7.07 42.54
C GLN A 8 8.74 -6.64 42.74
N HIS A 9 9.06 -5.40 42.37
CA HIS A 9 10.25 -4.71 42.89
C HIS A 9 9.82 -3.38 43.52
N PRO A 10 10.30 -3.03 44.73
CA PRO A 10 9.89 -1.82 45.42
C PRO A 10 10.56 -0.57 44.81
N ILE A 11 9.77 0.48 44.63
CA ILE A 11 10.18 1.80 44.14
C ILE A 11 10.82 2.57 45.31
N PRO A 12 12.03 3.15 45.17
CA PRO A 12 12.58 4.07 46.16
C PRO A 12 11.96 5.47 46.02
N PRO A 13 11.89 6.26 47.12
CA PRO A 13 11.23 7.56 47.11
C PRO A 13 12.01 8.60 46.29
N PRO A 14 11.34 9.67 45.81
CA PRO A 14 11.93 10.66 44.92
C PRO A 14 12.92 11.55 45.69
N ASN A 15 14.10 11.74 45.09
CA ASN A 15 15.08 12.72 45.54
C ASN A 15 14.83 14.03 44.78
N ASP A 16 14.42 15.06 45.50
CA ASP A 16 14.40 16.43 45.02
C ASP A 16 15.83 16.98 44.94
N THR A 17 16.36 17.17 43.72
CA THR A 17 17.51 18.06 43.50
C THR A 17 17.49 18.66 42.09
N GLU A 18 17.29 19.97 42.07
CA GLU A 18 17.77 21.02 41.16
C GLU A 18 18.20 20.65 39.71
N ASN A 19 17.46 21.21 38.74
CA ASN A 19 17.81 21.22 37.32
C ASN A 19 19.04 22.12 37.02
N PRO A 20 20.10 21.62 36.36
CA PRO A 20 21.10 22.47 35.73
C PRO A 20 20.65 22.91 34.32
N PRO A 21 21.22 24.02 33.79
CA PRO A 21 20.73 24.64 32.56
C PRO A 21 20.96 23.77 31.32
N GLN A 22 19.90 23.59 30.53
CA GLN A 22 19.92 22.88 29.26
C GLN A 22 20.74 23.67 28.22
N THR A 23 21.92 23.15 27.87
CA THR A 23 22.64 23.52 26.66
C THR A 23 22.20 22.59 25.53
N GLN A 24 21.56 23.15 24.51
CA GLN A 24 21.19 22.42 23.28
C GLN A 24 22.46 22.00 22.54
N THR A 25 22.84 20.75 22.70
CA THR A 25 23.90 20.12 21.89
C THR A 25 23.24 19.53 20.65
N ARG A 26 23.66 19.97 19.46
CA ARG A 26 23.25 19.37 18.18
C ARG A 26 23.56 17.87 18.20
N PRO A 27 22.65 17.01 17.68
CA PRO A 27 22.92 15.58 17.57
C PRO A 27 24.15 15.34 16.69
N ARG A 28 25.03 14.43 17.15
CA ARG A 28 26.24 14.03 16.44
C ARG A 28 25.87 13.42 15.08
N PRO A 29 26.60 13.70 13.99
CA PRO A 29 26.43 12.99 12.72
C PRO A 29 26.67 11.50 12.96
N LEU A 30 25.73 10.66 12.52
CA LEU A 30 25.91 9.21 12.56
C LEU A 30 26.97 8.80 11.54
N PRO A 31 27.75 7.73 11.81
CA PRO A 31 28.83 7.30 10.94
C PRO A 31 28.29 6.86 9.56
N THR A 32 28.77 7.52 8.51
CA THR A 32 28.53 7.21 7.10
C THR A 32 29.23 5.91 6.72
N LYS A 33 28.56 4.77 6.93
CA LYS A 33 29.01 3.51 6.32
C LYS A 33 28.47 3.46 4.89
N SER A 34 29.35 3.58 3.90
CA SER A 34 29.00 3.34 2.50
C SER A 34 28.49 1.90 2.36
N TYR A 35 27.22 1.73 2.03
CA TYR A 35 26.66 0.42 1.74
C TYR A 35 27.29 -0.11 0.45
N SER A 36 28.17 -1.11 0.56
CA SER A 36 28.67 -1.81 -0.61
C SER A 36 27.52 -2.64 -1.23
N PRO A 37 27.31 -2.60 -2.56
CA PRO A 37 26.27 -3.40 -3.19
C PRO A 37 26.53 -4.90 -2.92
N LEU A 38 25.54 -5.58 -2.33
CA LEU A 38 25.67 -6.98 -1.96
C LEU A 38 25.69 -7.87 -3.22
N PRO A 39 26.43 -9.00 -3.20
CA PRO A 39 26.46 -9.96 -4.30
C PRO A 39 25.07 -10.54 -4.61
N LEU A 40 24.79 -10.75 -5.90
CA LEU A 40 23.56 -11.37 -6.44
C LEU A 40 23.16 -12.68 -5.74
N ASP A 41 24.10 -13.39 -5.13
CA ASP A 41 23.91 -14.70 -4.52
C ASP A 41 23.03 -14.71 -3.26
N ILE A 42 22.86 -13.59 -2.56
CA ILE A 42 21.90 -13.52 -1.43
C ILE A 42 20.46 -13.41 -1.94
N LEU A 43 20.28 -12.80 -3.11
CA LEU A 43 18.98 -12.56 -3.75
C LEU A 43 18.41 -13.82 -4.40
N ASN A 44 19.28 -14.66 -4.96
CA ASN A 44 18.90 -15.93 -5.57
C ASN A 44 18.72 -17.09 -4.57
N ARG A 45 19.04 -16.90 -3.28
CA ARG A 45 18.98 -17.98 -2.27
C ARG A 45 17.60 -18.23 -1.67
N ARG A 46 16.66 -17.27 -1.70
CA ARG A 46 15.29 -17.49 -1.19
C ARG A 46 14.38 -18.00 -2.30
N LYS A 47 14.62 -19.23 -2.78
CA LYS A 47 13.79 -19.93 -3.78
C LYS A 47 12.37 -20.20 -3.24
N ASN A 48 11.55 -19.16 -3.19
CA ASN A 48 10.20 -19.16 -2.62
C ASN A 48 10.13 -19.73 -1.19
N GLU A 49 11.18 -19.50 -0.38
CA GLU A 49 11.13 -19.87 1.03
C GLU A 49 10.15 -18.93 1.77
N PRO A 50 9.32 -19.47 2.68
CA PRO A 50 9.34 -20.84 3.20
C PRO A 50 8.55 -21.87 2.39
N TYR A 51 7.75 -21.44 1.43
CA TYR A 51 6.76 -22.27 0.76
C TYR A 51 7.36 -23.45 0.00
N ARG A 52 8.56 -23.30 -0.56
CA ARG A 52 9.32 -24.36 -1.28
C ARG A 52 8.48 -25.10 -2.35
N THR A 53 7.44 -24.44 -2.86
CA THR A 53 6.50 -24.93 -3.87
C THR A 53 6.24 -23.81 -4.86
N SER A 54 6.00 -24.10 -6.14
CA SER A 54 5.48 -23.08 -7.08
C SER A 54 3.97 -22.91 -6.95
N ASN A 55 3.28 -23.83 -6.26
CA ASN A 55 1.84 -23.80 -6.11
C ASN A 55 1.45 -23.00 -4.86
N LEU A 56 1.45 -21.67 -5.02
CA LEU A 56 1.23 -20.71 -3.94
C LEU A 56 -0.24 -20.43 -3.63
N VAL A 57 -1.16 -21.06 -4.36
CA VAL A 57 -2.61 -20.94 -4.18
C VAL A 57 -3.22 -22.33 -4.17
N GLN A 58 -3.98 -22.66 -3.15
CA GLN A 58 -4.56 -23.99 -2.98
C GLN A 58 -6.03 -23.90 -2.66
N ARG A 59 -6.75 -24.97 -2.97
CA ARG A 59 -8.16 -25.09 -2.61
C ARG A 59 -8.45 -26.47 -2.05
N THR A 60 -9.29 -26.51 -1.02
CA THR A 60 -9.87 -27.76 -0.52
C THR A 60 -10.75 -28.42 -1.57
N THR A 61 -10.71 -29.76 -1.63
CA THR A 61 -11.57 -30.57 -2.52
C THR A 61 -12.90 -30.96 -1.88
N ALA A 62 -13.05 -30.70 -0.59
CA ALA A 62 -14.26 -30.93 0.20
C ALA A 62 -14.47 -29.73 1.14
N PRO A 63 -15.72 -29.40 1.49
CA PRO A 63 -16.00 -28.28 2.36
C PRO A 63 -15.41 -28.55 3.76
N LEU A 64 -14.74 -27.55 4.31
CA LEU A 64 -14.21 -27.58 5.66
C LEU A 64 -15.33 -27.32 6.68
N LEU A 65 -16.25 -26.42 6.35
CA LEU A 65 -17.41 -26.09 7.16
C LEU A 65 -18.70 -26.63 6.52
N THR A 66 -19.59 -27.13 7.35
CA THR A 66 -20.94 -27.51 6.93
C THR A 66 -21.80 -26.27 6.65
N PRO A 67 -22.87 -26.40 5.85
CA PRO A 67 -23.82 -25.30 5.63
C PRO A 67 -24.37 -24.70 6.92
N THR A 68 -24.68 -25.53 7.92
CA THR A 68 -25.19 -25.11 9.23
C THR A 68 -24.16 -24.31 10.02
N GLU A 69 -22.89 -24.68 9.98
CA GLU A 69 -21.80 -23.91 10.62
C GLU A 69 -21.60 -22.56 9.92
N CYS A 70 -21.67 -22.52 8.59
CA CYS A 70 -21.61 -21.27 7.82
C CYS A 70 -22.76 -20.32 8.19
N GLU A 71 -23.98 -20.85 8.27
CA GLU A 71 -25.17 -20.08 8.66
C GLU A 71 -25.05 -19.53 10.09
N ALA A 72 -24.62 -20.36 11.05
CA ALA A 72 -24.42 -19.94 12.44
C ALA A 72 -23.37 -18.81 12.58
N LEU A 73 -22.29 -18.85 11.77
CA LEU A 73 -21.30 -17.77 11.70
C LEU A 73 -21.93 -16.46 11.18
N ILE A 74 -22.71 -16.53 10.11
CA ILE A 74 -23.38 -15.37 9.50
C ILE A 74 -24.39 -14.76 10.47
N GLU A 75 -25.26 -15.57 11.08
CA GLU A 75 -26.26 -15.10 12.04
C GLU A 75 -25.61 -14.40 13.24
N SER A 76 -24.54 -15.00 13.77
CA SER A 76 -23.78 -14.40 14.88
C SER A 76 -23.18 -13.06 14.48
N ALA A 77 -22.59 -12.97 13.30
CA ALA A 77 -21.97 -11.75 12.80
C ALA A 77 -22.99 -10.65 12.49
N GLU A 78 -24.14 -10.98 11.90
CA GLU A 78 -25.22 -10.02 11.68
C GLU A 78 -25.81 -9.52 13.00
N PHE A 79 -25.98 -10.39 14.01
CA PHE A 79 -26.42 -9.97 15.34
C PHE A 79 -25.44 -8.98 16.00
N ILE A 80 -24.15 -9.32 16.03
CA ILE A 80 -23.12 -8.45 16.60
C ILE A 80 -23.00 -7.16 15.79
N GLY A 81 -22.97 -7.26 14.47
CA GLY A 81 -22.86 -6.11 13.57
C GLY A 81 -24.08 -5.19 13.61
N ALA A 82 -25.28 -5.70 13.87
CA ALA A 82 -26.48 -4.89 14.08
C ALA A 82 -26.49 -4.18 15.44
N THR A 83 -25.94 -4.80 16.48
CA THR A 83 -25.95 -4.26 17.86
C THR A 83 -24.77 -3.32 18.14
N GLN A 84 -23.59 -3.61 17.59
CA GLN A 84 -22.34 -2.90 17.89
C GLN A 84 -21.78 -2.12 16.68
N GLY A 85 -22.39 -2.33 15.51
CA GLY A 85 -21.89 -1.83 14.23
C GLY A 85 -20.86 -2.77 13.61
N TRP A 86 -20.66 -2.61 12.30
CA TRP A 86 -19.55 -3.24 11.58
C TRP A 86 -18.38 -2.27 11.59
N LYS A 87 -17.36 -2.57 12.39
CA LYS A 87 -16.19 -1.69 12.56
C LYS A 87 -14.93 -2.49 12.32
N SER A 88 -14.17 -2.09 11.30
CA SER A 88 -12.80 -2.55 11.14
C SER A 88 -11.95 -2.04 12.31
N ARG A 89 -11.17 -2.93 12.94
CA ARG A 89 -10.08 -2.51 13.84
C ARG A 89 -8.82 -2.17 13.05
N TYR A 90 -8.77 -2.51 11.77
CA TYR A 90 -7.70 -2.11 10.89
C TYR A 90 -7.96 -0.70 10.38
N THR A 91 -6.88 0.06 10.24
CA THR A 91 -6.89 1.46 9.77
C THR A 91 -7.23 1.60 8.28
N LEU A 92 -7.60 0.52 7.61
CA LEU A 92 -7.85 0.47 6.17
C LEU A 92 -9.32 0.82 5.87
N ARG A 93 -9.65 2.09 6.10
CA ARG A 93 -10.84 2.81 5.60
C ARG A 93 -12.20 2.41 6.19
N GLU A 94 -13.12 3.36 6.19
CA GLU A 94 -14.54 3.21 6.61
C GLU A 94 -15.38 2.34 5.66
N THR A 95 -14.74 1.73 4.65
CA THR A 95 -15.39 1.07 3.51
C THR A 95 -15.47 -0.44 3.65
N GLN A 96 -15.21 -1.00 4.84
CA GLN A 96 -15.23 -2.45 5.07
C GLN A 96 -16.15 -2.81 6.22
N SER A 97 -17.09 -3.72 5.98
CA SER A 97 -17.87 -4.35 7.04
C SER A 97 -17.17 -5.64 7.47
N GLU A 98 -16.36 -5.56 8.52
CA GLU A 98 -15.71 -6.74 9.11
C GLU A 98 -15.93 -6.85 10.62
N LEU A 99 -15.82 -8.07 11.14
CA LEU A 99 -15.81 -8.40 12.57
C LEU A 99 -14.68 -9.39 12.86
N HIS A 100 -14.02 -9.26 14.01
CA HIS A 100 -13.06 -10.28 14.43
C HIS A 100 -13.78 -11.47 15.05
N ILE A 101 -13.32 -12.68 14.74
CA ILE A 101 -13.92 -13.91 15.29
C ILE A 101 -13.87 -13.92 16.83
N VAL A 102 -12.83 -13.33 17.43
CA VAL A 102 -12.70 -13.21 18.89
C VAL A 102 -13.80 -12.36 19.56
N ASP A 103 -14.53 -11.56 18.77
CA ASP A 103 -15.64 -10.73 19.25
C ASP A 103 -17.00 -11.43 19.09
N LEU A 104 -17.05 -12.58 18.41
CA LEU A 104 -18.26 -13.39 18.28
C LEU A 104 -18.51 -14.23 19.54
N PRO A 105 -19.73 -14.73 19.77
CA PRO A 105 -20.02 -15.60 20.93
C PRO A 105 -19.11 -16.84 20.99
N PRO A 106 -18.75 -17.36 22.18
CA PRO A 106 -17.84 -18.50 22.32
C PRO A 106 -18.24 -19.74 21.49
N LEU A 107 -19.53 -20.08 21.43
CA LEU A 107 -20.02 -21.21 20.63
C LEU A 107 -19.70 -21.05 19.14
N THR A 108 -19.72 -19.82 18.63
CA THR A 108 -19.35 -19.49 17.26
C THR A 108 -17.84 -19.57 17.06
N GLN A 109 -17.06 -19.21 18.08
CA GLN A 109 -15.59 -19.36 18.07
C GLN A 109 -15.17 -20.84 18.02
N ASP A 110 -15.93 -21.72 18.67
CA ASP A 110 -15.68 -23.17 18.68
C ASP A 110 -15.71 -23.79 17.27
N ILE A 111 -16.54 -23.25 16.36
CA ILE A 111 -16.56 -23.68 14.95
C ILE A 111 -15.18 -23.53 14.32
N LEU A 112 -14.53 -22.38 14.53
CA LEU A 112 -13.17 -22.15 14.03
C LEU A 112 -12.17 -23.08 14.73
N LEU A 113 -12.23 -23.18 16.07
CA LEU A 113 -11.31 -24.01 16.85
C LEU A 113 -11.34 -25.48 16.40
N ASN A 114 -12.53 -26.02 16.10
CA ASN A 114 -12.70 -27.39 15.61
C ASN A 114 -12.13 -27.58 14.19
N ALA A 115 -12.12 -26.52 13.37
CA ALA A 115 -11.58 -26.55 12.01
C ALA A 115 -10.05 -26.38 11.95
N LEU A 116 -9.42 -25.79 12.98
CA LEU A 116 -7.98 -25.47 13.00
C LEU A 116 -7.06 -26.67 12.76
N PRO A 117 -7.26 -27.87 13.35
CA PRO A 117 -6.38 -29.00 13.08
C PRO A 117 -6.31 -29.38 11.59
N THR A 118 -7.46 -29.36 10.92
CA THR A 118 -7.56 -29.65 9.48
C THR A 118 -6.90 -28.55 8.64
N LEU A 119 -7.11 -27.28 9.01
CA LEU A 119 -6.45 -26.13 8.35
C LEU A 119 -4.92 -26.24 8.48
N CYS A 120 -4.39 -26.41 9.69
CA CYS A 120 -2.95 -26.51 9.93
C CYS A 120 -2.33 -27.71 9.21
N SER A 121 -2.99 -28.87 9.22
CA SER A 121 -2.54 -30.05 8.47
C SER A 121 -2.51 -29.80 6.97
N THR A 122 -3.55 -29.16 6.42
CA THR A 122 -3.61 -28.80 5.00
C THR A 122 -2.50 -27.84 4.63
N ILE A 123 -2.31 -26.75 5.38
CA ILE A 123 -1.24 -25.77 5.16
C ILE A 123 0.12 -26.46 5.21
N SER A 124 0.33 -27.33 6.19
CA SER A 124 1.60 -28.05 6.35
C SER A 124 1.93 -28.93 5.14
N SER A 125 0.93 -29.65 4.63
CA SER A 125 1.11 -30.51 3.45
C SER A 125 1.39 -29.73 2.16
N GLN A 126 0.84 -28.53 2.02
CA GLN A 126 0.90 -27.76 0.77
C GLN A 126 2.04 -26.74 0.71
N PHE A 127 2.42 -26.14 1.84
CA PHE A 127 3.37 -25.03 1.91
C PHE A 127 4.68 -25.39 2.60
N ALA A 128 4.93 -26.68 2.89
CA ALA A 128 6.15 -27.17 3.52
C ALA A 128 6.50 -26.49 4.87
N VAL A 129 5.47 -26.09 5.63
CA VAL A 129 5.58 -25.50 6.98
C VAL A 129 5.16 -26.53 8.02
N SER A 130 5.78 -26.58 9.21
CA SER A 130 5.32 -27.49 10.27
C SER A 130 3.95 -27.06 10.82
N ALA A 131 2.98 -27.98 10.88
CA ALA A 131 1.66 -27.71 11.47
C ALA A 131 1.75 -27.23 12.93
N GLU A 132 2.72 -27.74 13.70
CA GLU A 132 2.96 -27.37 15.10
C GLU A 132 3.52 -25.95 15.26
N SER A 133 4.13 -25.42 14.20
CA SER A 133 4.65 -24.06 14.18
C SER A 133 3.57 -23.02 13.86
N LEU A 134 2.43 -23.44 13.32
CA LEU A 134 1.38 -22.54 12.83
C LEU A 134 0.57 -21.96 13.99
N LEU A 135 0.45 -20.64 14.00
CA LEU A 135 -0.41 -19.89 14.91
C LEU A 135 -1.39 -19.04 14.12
N VAL A 136 -2.62 -18.93 14.60
CA VAL A 136 -3.58 -17.95 14.07
C VAL A 136 -3.21 -16.58 14.61
N TYR A 137 -2.76 -15.69 13.74
CA TYR A 137 -2.48 -14.30 14.09
C TYR A 137 -3.78 -13.51 14.25
N ASN A 138 -4.72 -13.73 13.33
CA ASN A 138 -6.02 -13.08 13.36
C ASN A 138 -7.04 -13.88 12.52
N ALA A 139 -8.32 -13.70 12.80
CA ALA A 139 -9.42 -14.24 11.99
C ALA A 139 -10.56 -13.23 11.93
N LEU A 140 -11.06 -13.00 10.72
CA LEU A 140 -12.06 -11.99 10.39
C LEU A 140 -13.24 -12.62 9.67
N LEU A 141 -14.43 -12.09 9.91
CA LEU A 141 -15.59 -12.31 9.07
C LEU A 141 -15.88 -11.01 8.32
N ILE A 142 -15.82 -11.09 7.00
CA ILE A 142 -15.96 -9.96 6.09
C ILE A 142 -17.32 -10.07 5.40
N ARG A 143 -18.09 -8.99 5.45
CA ARG A 143 -19.36 -8.82 4.76
C ARG A 143 -19.20 -7.83 3.62
N TYR A 144 -19.49 -8.27 2.41
CA TYR A 144 -19.64 -7.40 1.25
C TYR A 144 -21.10 -7.03 1.07
N ASP A 145 -21.38 -5.73 1.04
CA ASP A 145 -22.73 -5.17 0.88
C ASP A 145 -22.77 -4.29 -0.38
N PRO A 146 -23.25 -4.83 -1.51
CA PRO A 146 -23.37 -4.12 -2.77
C PRO A 146 -24.16 -2.80 -2.65
N MET A 147 -25.15 -2.75 -1.75
CA MET A 147 -26.01 -1.59 -1.56
C MET A 147 -25.31 -0.42 -0.87
N LYS A 148 -24.12 -0.65 -0.31
CA LYS A 148 -23.30 0.36 0.38
C LYS A 148 -21.98 0.62 -0.34
N GLU A 149 -21.85 0.21 -1.60
CA GLU A 149 -20.62 0.27 -2.39
C GLU A 149 -19.43 -0.49 -1.75
N MET A 150 -19.70 -1.35 -0.75
CA MET A 150 -18.72 -2.22 -0.10
C MET A 150 -18.70 -3.58 -0.80
N CYS A 151 -18.56 -3.58 -2.12
CA CYS A 151 -18.70 -4.77 -2.98
C CYS A 151 -17.38 -5.48 -3.31
N HIS A 152 -16.24 -4.93 -2.89
CA HIS A 152 -14.91 -5.43 -3.22
C HIS A 152 -13.88 -5.01 -2.17
N LEU A 153 -12.68 -5.58 -2.25
CA LEU A 153 -11.52 -5.17 -1.45
C LEU A 153 -10.39 -4.84 -2.41
N ASN A 154 -9.77 -3.66 -2.27
CA ASN A 154 -8.65 -3.23 -3.10
C ASN A 154 -7.52 -4.25 -3.09
N SER A 155 -6.73 -4.28 -4.16
CA SER A 155 -5.53 -5.12 -4.24
C SER A 155 -4.57 -4.78 -3.09
N HIS A 156 -4.17 -5.82 -2.35
CA HIS A 156 -3.25 -5.76 -1.23
C HIS A 156 -2.52 -7.10 -1.06
N SER A 157 -1.53 -7.14 -0.19
CA SER A 157 -0.91 -8.40 0.24
C SER A 157 -0.97 -8.50 1.76
N ASP A 158 -1.07 -9.72 2.25
CA ASP A 158 -1.28 -9.98 3.67
C ASP A 158 0.03 -10.03 4.45
N PHE A 159 -0.09 -9.83 5.75
CA PHE A 159 1.00 -9.92 6.70
C PHE A 159 1.27 -11.34 7.23
N GLY A 160 0.33 -12.26 6.98
CA GLY A 160 0.47 -13.65 7.37
C GLY A 160 1.64 -14.34 6.68
N LEU A 161 1.79 -15.61 7.00
CA LEU A 161 2.50 -16.58 6.21
C LEU A 161 1.55 -17.19 5.16
N VAL A 162 0.38 -17.65 5.60
CA VAL A 162 -0.67 -18.16 4.73
C VAL A 162 -1.98 -17.52 5.15
N SER A 163 -2.78 -17.14 4.17
CA SER A 163 -4.15 -16.68 4.36
C SER A 163 -5.11 -17.77 3.89
N ALA A 164 -6.17 -18.01 4.65
CA ALA A 164 -7.21 -18.98 4.34
C ALA A 164 -8.56 -18.27 4.26
N ASN A 165 -9.16 -18.26 3.07
CA ASN A 165 -10.46 -17.64 2.80
C ASN A 165 -11.53 -18.73 2.68
N ILE A 166 -12.53 -18.71 3.55
CA ILE A 166 -13.65 -19.65 3.58
C ILE A 166 -14.91 -18.97 3.08
N CYS A 167 -15.54 -19.55 2.07
CA CYS A 167 -16.82 -19.06 1.54
C CYS A 167 -17.95 -19.41 2.52
N LEU A 168 -18.62 -18.40 3.10
CA LEU A 168 -19.72 -18.62 4.06
C LEU A 168 -21.11 -18.49 3.42
N SER A 169 -21.21 -17.89 2.23
CA SER A 169 -22.49 -17.66 1.54
C SER A 169 -22.39 -18.03 0.06
N VAL A 170 -23.52 -18.33 -0.57
CA VAL A 170 -23.62 -18.63 -2.02
C VAL A 170 -24.71 -17.79 -2.67
N GLY A 171 -24.81 -17.86 -4.01
CA GLY A 171 -25.88 -17.22 -4.77
C GLY A 171 -25.61 -15.76 -5.13
N HIS A 172 -24.38 -15.28 -4.96
CA HIS A 172 -23.94 -13.98 -5.46
C HIS A 172 -23.30 -14.10 -6.85
N GLU A 173 -23.57 -13.13 -7.71
CA GLU A 173 -22.90 -12.96 -9.00
C GLU A 173 -21.64 -12.11 -8.81
N GLY A 174 -20.54 -12.53 -9.44
CA GLY A 174 -19.21 -11.99 -9.12
C GLY A 174 -18.82 -12.27 -7.66
N GLY A 175 -17.73 -11.68 -7.17
CA GLY A 175 -17.30 -11.90 -5.79
C GLY A 175 -16.44 -13.16 -5.60
N GLY A 176 -15.26 -13.17 -6.22
CA GLY A 176 -14.18 -14.11 -5.95
C GLY A 176 -13.10 -13.55 -5.02
N THR A 177 -11.97 -14.24 -4.97
CA THR A 177 -10.69 -13.66 -4.57
C THR A 177 -9.84 -13.59 -5.83
N TRP A 178 -9.49 -12.39 -6.28
CA TRP A 178 -8.49 -12.20 -7.32
C TRP A 178 -7.12 -12.42 -6.70
N ILE A 179 -6.23 -13.14 -7.38
CA ILE A 179 -4.85 -13.37 -6.95
C ILE A 179 -3.94 -13.11 -8.15
N GLU A 180 -2.85 -12.39 -7.91
CA GLU A 180 -1.78 -12.15 -8.87
C GLU A 180 -1.22 -13.47 -9.42
N ALA A 181 -1.04 -13.54 -10.75
CA ALA A 181 -0.41 -14.70 -11.38
C ALA A 181 1.10 -14.57 -11.26
N LEU A 182 1.75 -15.72 -11.03
CA LEU A 182 3.20 -15.79 -10.86
C LEU A 182 3.96 -15.61 -12.17
N GLU A 183 3.30 -15.80 -13.31
CA GLU A 183 3.84 -15.59 -14.64
C GLU A 183 2.79 -14.86 -15.50
N PRO A 184 3.15 -13.76 -16.19
CA PRO A 184 2.26 -13.19 -17.19
C PRO A 184 2.02 -14.21 -18.30
N PRO A 185 0.78 -14.37 -18.81
CA PRO A 185 0.51 -15.35 -19.84
C PRO A 185 1.40 -15.10 -21.07
N PRO A 186 1.94 -16.16 -21.70
CA PRO A 186 2.80 -16.00 -22.87
C PRO A 186 2.05 -15.27 -23.99
N GLY A 187 2.53 -14.08 -24.34
CA GLY A 187 1.90 -13.19 -25.33
C GLY A 187 1.31 -11.89 -24.77
N TYR A 188 1.33 -11.69 -23.45
CA TYR A 188 1.01 -10.40 -22.82
C TYR A 188 2.21 -9.44 -22.98
N GLY A 189 2.36 -8.86 -24.16
CA GLY A 189 3.29 -7.75 -24.42
C GLY A 189 2.54 -6.43 -24.42
N ASP A 190 3.07 -5.42 -23.71
CA ASP A 190 2.89 -3.95 -23.72
C ASP A 190 1.64 -3.33 -24.41
N GLY A 191 0.48 -4.00 -24.39
CA GLY A 191 -0.72 -3.58 -25.12
C GLY A 191 -1.72 -2.88 -24.21
N ASP A 192 -2.06 -1.64 -24.58
CA ASP A 192 -3.08 -0.78 -23.97
C ASP A 192 -4.43 -1.50 -23.86
N GLY A 193 -4.84 -1.88 -22.65
CA GLY A 193 -6.11 -2.58 -22.37
C GLY A 193 -7.04 -1.75 -21.50
N ASP A 194 -8.00 -1.07 -22.12
CA ASP A 194 -9.11 -0.42 -21.43
C ASP A 194 -10.18 -1.48 -21.09
N GLY A 195 -10.35 -1.79 -19.80
CA GLY A 195 -11.49 -2.58 -19.35
C GLY A 195 -11.72 -2.56 -17.84
N ASP A 196 -12.94 -2.17 -17.49
CA ASP A 196 -13.47 -2.00 -16.16
C ASP A 196 -13.34 -3.31 -15.36
N GLY A 197 -12.41 -3.32 -14.39
CA GLY A 197 -12.03 -4.50 -13.59
C GLY A 197 -10.77 -5.25 -14.03
N GLN A 198 -10.02 -4.76 -15.02
CA GLN A 198 -8.93 -5.52 -15.68
C GLN A 198 -7.49 -5.14 -15.30
N ASP A 199 -7.25 -4.05 -14.55
CA ASP A 199 -5.88 -3.59 -14.20
C ASP A 199 -5.34 -4.17 -12.89
N ALA A 200 -5.54 -5.47 -12.72
CA ALA A 200 -4.76 -6.25 -11.80
C ALA A 200 -3.86 -7.11 -12.71
N GLY A 201 -2.64 -6.62 -12.96
CA GLY A 201 -1.71 -7.22 -13.93
C GLY A 201 -1.69 -8.74 -13.82
N ALA A 202 -1.63 -9.44 -14.96
CA ALA A 202 -1.71 -10.89 -15.11
C ALA A 202 -2.10 -11.62 -13.81
N GLY A 203 -3.40 -11.71 -13.50
CA GLY A 203 -3.90 -12.39 -12.32
C GLY A 203 -5.08 -13.29 -12.67
N PHE A 204 -5.44 -14.21 -11.79
CA PHE A 204 -6.60 -15.07 -11.96
C PHE A 204 -7.61 -14.86 -10.84
N THR A 205 -8.89 -14.85 -11.20
CA THR A 205 -9.98 -14.74 -10.23
C THR A 205 -10.50 -16.13 -9.88
N ILE A 206 -10.54 -16.42 -8.58
CA ILE A 206 -11.27 -17.58 -8.06
C ILE A 206 -12.74 -17.16 -7.91
N ALA A 207 -13.52 -17.25 -9.00
CA ALA A 207 -14.93 -16.84 -9.08
C ALA A 207 -15.82 -17.62 -8.08
N PRO A 208 -17.04 -17.21 -7.74
CA PRO A 208 -18.02 -18.06 -7.02
C PRO A 208 -18.83 -18.93 -7.99
N GLY A 209 -19.33 -20.08 -7.52
CA GLY A 209 -20.03 -21.05 -8.38
C GLY A 209 -21.52 -20.97 -8.38
N GLU A 210 -22.11 -21.20 -9.54
CA GLU A 210 -23.47 -21.71 -9.66
C GLU A 210 -23.52 -23.23 -9.37
N LEU A 211 -24.59 -23.67 -8.72
CA LEU A 211 -24.93 -25.09 -8.58
C LEU A 211 -25.30 -25.66 -9.96
N PRO A 212 -24.78 -26.84 -10.37
CA PRO A 212 -25.24 -27.45 -11.61
C PRO A 212 -26.72 -27.84 -11.50
N PRO A 213 -27.57 -27.53 -12.51
CA PRO A 213 -28.94 -28.03 -12.53
C PRO A 213 -28.93 -29.55 -12.72
N ASN A 214 -29.48 -30.28 -11.74
CA ASN A 214 -29.87 -31.70 -11.78
C ASN A 214 -29.37 -32.51 -12.98
N ALA A 215 -28.22 -33.17 -12.84
CA ALA A 215 -27.81 -34.23 -13.77
C ALA A 215 -28.73 -35.45 -13.57
N SER A 216 -29.78 -35.51 -14.37
CA SER A 216 -30.59 -36.71 -14.54
C SER A 216 -29.71 -37.87 -15.04
N VAL A 217 -29.79 -39.00 -14.34
CA VAL A 217 -29.11 -40.25 -14.66
C VAL A 217 -29.50 -40.71 -16.08
N LYS A 218 -28.51 -40.83 -16.97
CA LYS A 218 -28.62 -41.68 -18.17
C LYS A 218 -27.43 -42.63 -18.25
N HIS A 219 -27.74 -43.92 -18.20
CA HIS A 219 -26.84 -45.03 -18.44
C HIS A 219 -26.50 -45.18 -19.94
N PRO A 220 -25.44 -45.93 -20.31
CA PRO A 220 -24.65 -45.71 -21.52
C PRO A 220 -25.12 -46.57 -22.69
N GLN A 221 -25.07 -46.02 -23.91
CA GLN A 221 -24.82 -46.80 -25.13
C GLN A 221 -23.97 -46.02 -26.15
N ASP A 222 -22.87 -46.68 -26.48
CA ASP A 222 -22.04 -46.71 -27.69
C ASP A 222 -21.12 -45.56 -28.16
N PRO A 223 -19.89 -45.91 -28.64
CA PRO A 223 -18.86 -44.96 -28.99
C PRO A 223 -18.87 -44.69 -30.50
N LYS A 224 -18.96 -43.42 -30.88
CA LYS A 224 -18.50 -42.96 -32.20
C LYS A 224 -17.44 -41.89 -32.04
N VAL A 225 -16.23 -42.30 -32.40
CA VAL A 225 -15.03 -41.49 -32.63
C VAL A 225 -15.38 -40.34 -33.57
N SER A 226 -15.26 -39.11 -33.08
CA SER A 226 -15.16 -37.91 -33.92
C SER A 226 -13.92 -37.12 -33.52
N LYS A 227 -13.24 -36.61 -34.55
CA LYS A 227 -11.90 -36.02 -34.51
C LYS A 227 -11.96 -34.67 -33.77
N SER A 228 -11.09 -34.51 -32.77
CA SER A 228 -10.87 -33.27 -32.03
C SER A 228 -10.30 -32.17 -32.94
N GLN A 229 -11.00 -31.03 -33.02
CA GLN A 229 -10.42 -29.75 -33.44
C GLN A 229 -9.59 -29.18 -32.28
N PRO A 230 -8.40 -28.62 -32.52
CA PRO A 230 -7.71 -27.79 -31.54
C PRO A 230 -8.17 -26.33 -31.71
N ASN A 231 -8.34 -25.62 -30.59
CA ASN A 231 -8.68 -24.19 -30.46
C ASN A 231 -10.18 -23.87 -30.34
N ASP A 232 -10.79 -24.34 -29.25
CA ASP A 232 -11.96 -23.68 -28.67
C ASP A 232 -11.52 -22.90 -27.42
N PRO A 233 -11.52 -21.54 -27.43
CA PRO A 233 -11.16 -20.71 -26.29
C PRO A 233 -12.12 -20.83 -25.09
N GLN A 234 -13.26 -21.52 -25.23
CA GLN A 234 -14.26 -21.64 -24.17
C GLN A 234 -13.93 -22.70 -23.10
N ASN A 235 -12.80 -23.42 -23.22
CA ASN A 235 -12.49 -24.55 -22.34
C ASN A 235 -11.52 -24.24 -21.18
N HIS A 236 -11.15 -22.96 -20.97
CA HIS A 236 -10.30 -22.53 -19.85
C HIS A 236 -11.05 -21.80 -18.71
N GLU A 237 -12.35 -21.54 -18.84
CA GLU A 237 -13.22 -21.18 -17.70
C GLU A 237 -13.60 -22.45 -16.90
N GLN A 238 -12.62 -23.24 -16.50
CA GLN A 238 -12.83 -24.32 -15.54
C GLN A 238 -13.18 -23.72 -14.18
N ASN A 239 -14.49 -23.60 -13.90
CA ASN A 239 -15.13 -23.86 -12.61
C ASN A 239 -14.37 -23.39 -11.35
N ASN A 240 -13.84 -22.18 -11.36
CA ASN A 240 -13.09 -21.61 -10.23
C ASN A 240 -13.99 -21.09 -9.09
N ALA A 241 -15.25 -21.52 -9.11
CA ALA A 241 -16.34 -21.35 -8.18
C ALA A 241 -16.01 -21.60 -6.69
N CYS A 242 -15.86 -20.57 -5.84
CA CYS A 242 -15.78 -20.66 -4.39
C CYS A 242 -17.10 -21.22 -3.85
N GLN A 243 -17.09 -22.50 -3.51
CA GLN A 243 -18.25 -23.24 -3.03
C GLN A 243 -18.40 -23.08 -1.51
N LEU A 244 -19.64 -23.13 -1.01
CA LEU A 244 -19.95 -23.02 0.41
C LEU A 244 -19.05 -23.93 1.26
N GLY A 245 -18.48 -23.36 2.32
CA GLY A 245 -17.63 -24.07 3.29
C GLY A 245 -16.24 -24.46 2.79
N HIS A 246 -15.92 -24.27 1.50
CA HIS A 246 -14.58 -24.54 1.00
C HIS A 246 -13.61 -23.42 1.36
N VAL A 247 -12.36 -23.83 1.52
CA VAL A 247 -11.22 -22.95 1.79
C VAL A 247 -10.36 -22.78 0.55
N THR A 248 -10.00 -21.53 0.28
CA THR A 248 -8.91 -21.14 -0.61
C THR A 248 -7.75 -20.63 0.24
N PHE A 249 -6.59 -21.26 0.12
CA PHE A 249 -5.35 -20.81 0.74
C PHE A 249 -4.51 -20.04 -0.28
N HIS A 250 -3.79 -19.04 0.18
CA HIS A 250 -2.71 -18.45 -0.61
C HIS A 250 -1.55 -18.00 0.28
N ALA A 251 -0.34 -18.01 -0.30
CA ALA A 251 0.81 -17.38 0.33
C ALA A 251 0.55 -15.88 0.50
N SER A 252 0.78 -15.37 1.70
CA SER A 252 0.44 -13.98 2.03
C SER A 252 1.20 -12.90 1.24
N PRO A 253 2.43 -13.11 0.72
CA PRO A 253 3.09 -12.15 -0.17
C PRO A 253 2.37 -11.93 -1.51
N LEU A 254 1.46 -12.81 -1.92
CA LEU A 254 0.72 -12.63 -3.17
C LEU A 254 -0.23 -11.44 -3.05
N TRP A 255 -0.19 -10.57 -4.06
CA TRP A 255 -1.21 -9.57 -4.23
C TRP A 255 -2.54 -10.23 -4.53
N HIS A 256 -3.57 -9.77 -3.85
CA HIS A 256 -4.91 -10.30 -3.99
C HIS A 256 -5.94 -9.22 -3.67
N ALA A 257 -7.17 -9.43 -4.15
CA ALA A 257 -8.27 -8.50 -4.01
C ALA A 257 -9.57 -9.28 -3.79
N GLY A 258 -10.53 -8.68 -3.09
CA GLY A 258 -11.90 -9.18 -3.09
C GLY A 258 -12.52 -8.76 -4.40
N ALA A 259 -12.93 -9.70 -5.26
CA ALA A 259 -13.52 -9.32 -6.55
C ALA A 259 -14.89 -8.66 -6.34
N HIS A 260 -15.28 -7.78 -7.27
CA HIS A 260 -16.57 -7.11 -7.22
C HIS A 260 -17.74 -8.10 -7.23
N THR A 261 -18.65 -7.93 -6.27
CA THR A 261 -19.98 -8.54 -6.31
C THR A 261 -20.93 -7.65 -7.12
N THR A 262 -21.62 -8.22 -8.11
CA THR A 262 -22.60 -7.48 -8.94
C THR A 262 -24.05 -7.78 -8.55
N SER A 263 -24.29 -8.86 -7.80
CA SER A 263 -25.63 -9.19 -7.30
C SER A 263 -26.09 -8.25 -6.18
N SER A 264 -27.39 -8.17 -5.93
CA SER A 264 -27.98 -7.50 -4.76
C SER A 264 -27.86 -8.29 -3.44
N ILE A 265 -27.30 -9.50 -3.49
CA ILE A 265 -27.16 -10.41 -2.34
C ILE A 265 -25.84 -10.11 -1.61
N ARG A 266 -25.89 -10.03 -0.28
CA ARG A 266 -24.70 -9.87 0.56
C ARG A 266 -23.82 -11.12 0.51
N ARG A 267 -22.52 -10.92 0.44
CA ARG A 267 -21.52 -12.00 0.45
C ARG A 267 -20.75 -12.00 1.77
N TYR A 268 -20.48 -13.19 2.30
CA TYR A 268 -19.73 -13.40 3.53
C TYR A 268 -18.53 -14.32 3.29
N ILE A 269 -17.37 -13.90 3.78
CA ILE A 269 -16.13 -14.68 3.78
C ILE A 269 -15.58 -14.69 5.21
N MET A 270 -15.07 -15.83 5.66
CA MET A 270 -14.17 -15.86 6.82
C MET A 270 -12.72 -15.94 6.34
N THR A 271 -11.90 -14.99 6.76
CA THR A 271 -10.47 -14.95 6.44
C THR A 271 -9.66 -15.23 7.70
N ILE A 272 -8.74 -16.18 7.63
CA ILE A 272 -7.88 -16.60 8.73
C ILE A 272 -6.42 -16.39 8.32
N PHE A 273 -5.64 -15.68 9.13
CA PHE A 273 -4.25 -15.39 8.87
C PHE A 273 -3.36 -16.23 9.77
N PHE A 274 -2.52 -17.06 9.16
CA PHE A 274 -1.57 -17.92 9.86
C PHE A 274 -0.19 -17.26 9.90
N ILE A 275 0.56 -17.50 10.97
CA ILE A 275 1.99 -17.18 11.08
C ILE A 275 2.73 -18.45 11.53
N SER A 276 4.03 -18.53 11.31
CA SER A 276 4.84 -19.66 11.81
C SER A 276 5.84 -19.19 12.86
N THR A 277 6.03 -19.96 13.92
CA THR A 277 7.11 -19.75 14.89
C THR A 277 8.49 -20.13 14.32
N GLU A 278 8.54 -20.99 13.30
CA GLU A 278 9.77 -21.36 12.58
C GLU A 278 10.12 -20.31 11.51
N TRP A 279 9.11 -19.61 10.97
CA TRP A 279 9.26 -18.62 9.92
C TRP A 279 8.62 -17.29 10.30
N THR A 280 9.46 -16.41 10.83
CA THR A 280 9.08 -15.01 11.09
C THR A 280 9.70 -14.12 10.02
N ASP A 281 8.86 -13.47 9.20
CA ASP A 281 9.32 -12.43 8.27
C ASP A 281 9.62 -11.13 9.05
N ALA A 282 10.66 -11.19 9.89
CA ALA A 282 11.04 -10.14 10.81
C ALA A 282 11.27 -8.79 10.10
N ALA A 283 11.83 -8.81 8.88
CA ALA A 283 12.03 -7.61 8.07
C ALA A 283 10.70 -6.90 7.81
N ARG A 284 9.72 -7.60 7.22
CA ARG A 284 8.41 -7.03 6.92
C ARG A 284 7.64 -6.61 8.17
N ARG A 285 7.77 -7.33 9.29
CA ARG A 285 7.14 -6.92 10.58
C ARG A 285 7.67 -5.59 11.07
N ILE A 286 8.99 -5.42 11.03
CA ILE A 286 9.67 -4.23 11.49
C ILE A 286 9.33 -3.04 10.56
N GLN A 287 9.35 -3.27 9.25
CA GLN A 287 8.92 -2.30 8.25
C GLN A 287 7.47 -1.83 8.49
N ASN A 288 6.52 -2.74 8.62
CA ASN A 288 5.12 -2.39 8.87
C ASN A 288 4.94 -1.58 10.16
N ARG A 289 5.69 -1.91 11.21
CA ARG A 289 5.71 -1.12 12.45
C ARG A 289 6.18 0.32 12.17
N ALA A 290 7.20 0.50 11.34
CA ALA A 290 7.68 1.81 10.93
C ALA A 290 6.64 2.57 10.10
N ILE A 291 6.00 1.91 9.12
CA ILE A 291 4.93 2.50 8.30
C ILE A 291 3.78 2.97 9.19
N HIS A 292 3.35 2.15 10.15
CA HIS A 292 2.31 2.54 11.09
C HIS A 292 2.71 3.78 11.91
N ILE A 293 3.95 3.84 12.38
CA ILE A 293 4.46 5.04 13.09
C ILE A 293 4.44 6.27 12.18
N LEU A 294 4.79 6.13 10.90
CA LEU A 294 4.76 7.23 9.92
C LEU A 294 3.34 7.67 9.52
N ALA A 295 2.35 6.77 9.62
CA ALA A 295 0.95 7.00 9.26
C ALA A 295 0.14 7.68 10.38
N VAL A 296 0.55 7.58 11.65
CA VAL A 296 -0.13 8.25 12.75
C VAL A 296 -0.09 9.78 12.56
N LYS A 297 -1.25 10.43 12.64
CA LYS A 297 -1.47 11.86 12.30
C LYS A 297 -0.52 12.83 13.04
N ASN A 298 -0.07 12.50 14.24
CA ASN A 298 0.91 13.29 14.98
C ASN A 298 2.34 13.02 14.47
N LYS A 299 2.66 13.58 13.30
CA LYS A 299 3.96 13.52 12.60
C LYS A 299 5.07 14.24 13.37
N THR A 300 5.42 13.73 14.55
CA THR A 300 6.47 14.29 15.40
C THR A 300 7.86 13.87 14.92
N ALA A 301 8.88 14.70 15.14
CA ALA A 301 10.27 14.34 14.88
C ALA A 301 10.67 13.03 15.59
N LYS A 302 10.14 12.80 16.80
CA LYS A 302 10.32 11.55 17.57
C LYS A 302 9.78 10.33 16.82
N ALA A 303 8.61 10.44 16.19
CA ALA A 303 8.02 9.36 15.41
C ALA A 303 8.86 9.05 14.16
N SER A 304 9.32 10.08 13.44
CA SER A 304 10.21 9.90 12.29
C SER A 304 11.53 9.24 12.66
N LEU A 305 12.16 9.64 13.79
CA LEU A 305 13.38 8.99 14.29
C LEU A 305 13.17 7.49 14.60
N ALA A 306 12.09 7.16 15.31
CA ALA A 306 11.76 5.77 15.62
C ALA A 306 11.50 4.94 14.33
N ALA A 307 10.83 5.54 13.33
CA ALA A 307 10.63 4.90 12.04
C ALA A 307 11.95 4.65 11.29
N ILE A 308 12.88 5.61 11.29
CA ILE A 308 14.21 5.46 10.68
C ILE A 308 14.97 4.28 11.30
N GLU A 309 14.98 4.15 12.63
CA GLU A 309 15.65 3.05 13.32
C GLU A 309 15.08 1.69 12.92
N LEU A 310 13.74 1.58 12.89
CA LEU A 310 13.07 0.35 12.46
C LEU A 310 13.34 0.05 10.98
N LEU A 311 13.26 1.03 10.09
CA LEU A 311 13.51 0.84 8.66
C LEU A 311 14.96 0.40 8.40
N LYS A 312 15.93 0.98 9.09
CA LYS A 312 17.33 0.51 9.02
C LYS A 312 17.48 -0.93 9.53
N CYS A 313 16.74 -1.31 10.57
CA CYS A 313 16.72 -2.69 11.06
C CYS A 313 16.06 -3.66 10.06
N SER A 314 14.95 -3.25 9.42
CA SER A 314 14.32 -3.99 8.33
C SER A 314 15.30 -4.20 7.16
N LEU A 315 15.97 -3.15 6.72
CA LEU A 315 16.94 -3.19 5.62
C LEU A 315 18.20 -4.01 5.96
N HIS A 316 18.57 -4.12 7.23
CA HIS A 316 19.63 -5.05 7.64
C HIS A 316 19.22 -6.51 7.41
N LEU A 317 17.94 -6.84 7.58
CA LEU A 317 17.39 -8.19 7.38
C LEU A 317 17.01 -8.46 5.90
N ASN A 318 16.57 -7.42 5.19
CA ASN A 318 16.20 -7.47 3.78
C ASN A 318 16.66 -6.19 3.03
N PRO A 319 17.90 -6.15 2.54
CA PRO A 319 18.47 -4.93 1.94
C PRO A 319 17.93 -4.58 0.55
N VAL A 320 17.09 -5.44 -0.05
CA VAL A 320 16.50 -5.23 -1.38
C VAL A 320 15.01 -4.94 -1.34
N ASP A 321 14.49 -4.68 -0.15
CA ASP A 321 13.12 -4.25 0.01
C ASP A 321 12.95 -2.78 -0.40
N THR A 322 12.45 -2.57 -1.61
CA THR A 322 12.23 -1.24 -2.19
C THR A 322 11.31 -0.38 -1.32
N GLU A 323 10.30 -0.98 -0.69
CA GLU A 323 9.34 -0.25 0.13
C GLU A 323 9.98 0.23 1.44
N SER A 324 10.89 -0.55 2.06
CA SER A 324 11.66 -0.07 3.22
C SER A 324 12.57 1.11 2.85
N TRP A 325 13.23 1.08 1.69
CA TRP A 325 14.05 2.21 1.21
C TRP A 325 13.21 3.46 0.93
N SER A 326 12.05 3.31 0.29
CA SER A 326 11.11 4.42 0.04
C SER A 326 10.61 5.06 1.34
N ASN A 327 10.18 4.25 2.31
CA ASN A 327 9.74 4.75 3.61
C ASN A 327 10.90 5.39 4.41
N LEU A 328 12.13 4.91 4.25
CA LEU A 328 13.32 5.51 4.87
C LEU A 328 13.60 6.90 4.29
N MET A 329 13.52 7.03 2.96
CA MET A 329 13.61 8.32 2.27
C MET A 329 12.58 9.31 2.83
N THR A 330 11.30 8.94 2.90
CA THR A 330 10.25 9.81 3.45
C THR A 330 10.50 10.18 4.91
N ALA A 331 10.94 9.23 5.75
CA ALA A 331 11.20 9.50 7.16
C ALA A 331 12.39 10.45 7.37
N CYS A 332 13.47 10.32 6.58
CA CYS A 332 14.62 11.22 6.60
C CYS A 332 14.25 12.63 6.09
N ALA A 333 13.49 12.72 5.00
CA ALA A 333 13.01 13.99 4.44
C ALA A 333 12.19 14.79 5.46
N ARG A 334 11.31 14.14 6.24
CA ARG A 334 10.54 14.77 7.32
C ARG A 334 11.40 15.39 8.43
N LEU A 335 12.65 14.99 8.56
CA LEU A 335 13.61 15.52 9.54
C LEU A 335 14.61 16.49 8.92
N GLY A 336 14.51 16.78 7.61
CA GLY A 336 15.51 17.57 6.89
C GLY A 336 16.87 16.89 6.75
N LEU A 337 16.92 15.56 6.89
CA LEU A 337 18.14 14.75 6.68
C LEU A 337 18.26 14.44 5.18
N TRP A 338 18.56 15.48 4.40
CA TRP A 338 18.44 15.45 2.94
C TRP A 338 19.43 14.50 2.28
N GLU A 339 20.66 14.40 2.78
CA GLU A 339 21.67 13.47 2.29
C GLU A 339 21.21 12.00 2.43
N GLU A 340 20.76 11.59 3.61
CA GLU A 340 20.23 10.25 3.84
C GLU A 340 18.93 9.99 3.06
N ALA A 341 18.08 11.01 2.90
CA ALA A 341 16.87 10.90 2.09
C ALA A 341 17.20 10.63 0.61
N VAL A 342 18.16 11.36 0.04
CA VAL A 342 18.64 11.17 -1.34
C VAL A 342 19.32 9.81 -1.52
N GLU A 343 20.14 9.36 -0.56
CA GLU A 343 20.77 8.02 -0.62
C GLU A 343 19.72 6.90 -0.62
N ALA A 344 18.72 7.00 0.27
CA ALA A 344 17.62 6.04 0.32
C ALA A 344 16.78 6.07 -0.97
N GLY A 345 16.48 7.26 -1.48
CA GLY A 345 15.72 7.45 -2.73
C GLY A 345 16.41 6.87 -3.95
N ARG A 346 17.73 7.11 -4.12
CA ARG A 346 18.53 6.50 -5.20
C ARG A 346 18.50 4.97 -5.13
N THR A 347 18.56 4.42 -3.93
CA THR A 347 18.53 2.96 -3.75
C THR A 347 17.14 2.40 -4.09
N ALA A 348 16.07 3.06 -3.64
CA ALA A 348 14.70 2.67 -3.95
C ALA A 348 14.43 2.68 -5.47
N THR A 349 14.80 3.75 -6.18
CA THR A 349 14.55 3.86 -7.63
C THR A 349 15.40 2.88 -8.45
N GLN A 350 16.63 2.59 -8.02
CA GLN A 350 17.45 1.53 -8.64
C GLN A 350 16.83 0.13 -8.47
N LEU A 351 16.25 -0.17 -7.31
CA LEU A 351 15.56 -1.43 -7.07
C LEU A 351 14.25 -1.52 -7.86
N ASP A 352 13.48 -0.43 -7.96
CA ASP A 352 12.28 -0.38 -8.79
C ASP A 352 12.57 -0.67 -10.27
N LEU A 353 13.63 -0.07 -10.82
CA LEU A 353 14.07 -0.33 -12.19
C LEU A 353 14.45 -1.80 -12.40
N ARG A 354 15.12 -2.39 -11.41
CA ARG A 354 15.54 -3.81 -11.45
C ARG A 354 14.34 -4.77 -11.38
N ASN A 355 13.29 -4.38 -10.66
CA ASN A 355 12.10 -5.19 -10.46
C ASN A 355 10.99 -4.91 -11.48
N HIS A 356 11.22 -4.02 -12.45
CA HIS A 356 10.22 -3.58 -13.42
C HIS A 356 8.93 -3.00 -12.80
N SER A 357 8.97 -2.59 -11.52
CA SER A 357 7.81 -2.05 -10.79
C SER A 357 7.58 -0.55 -11.04
N GLY A 358 8.64 0.19 -11.41
CA GLY A 358 8.55 1.58 -11.86
C GLY A 358 7.65 2.49 -11.02
N ASN A 359 7.95 2.70 -9.74
CA ASN A 359 7.13 3.55 -8.88
C ASN A 359 7.44 5.04 -9.12
N PHE A 360 6.58 5.75 -9.86
CA PHE A 360 6.76 7.18 -10.14
C PHE A 360 6.84 8.05 -8.87
N GLY A 361 6.18 7.64 -7.79
CA GLY A 361 6.20 8.36 -6.51
C GLY A 361 7.60 8.40 -5.88
N ASN A 362 8.38 7.32 -6.04
CA ASN A 362 9.76 7.27 -5.56
C ASN A 362 10.66 8.23 -6.35
N TRP A 363 10.44 8.35 -7.67
CA TRP A 363 11.16 9.29 -8.53
C TRP A 363 10.82 10.75 -8.24
N ALA A 364 9.53 11.06 -8.05
CA ALA A 364 9.09 12.41 -7.71
C ALA A 364 9.67 12.87 -6.36
N GLN A 365 9.59 12.03 -5.32
CA GLN A 365 10.16 12.35 -4.01
C GLN A 365 11.69 12.43 -4.02
N LEU A 366 12.37 11.62 -4.83
CA LEU A 366 13.82 11.76 -5.03
C LEU A 366 14.15 13.14 -5.63
N GLY A 367 13.38 13.61 -6.62
CA GLY A 367 13.51 14.94 -7.19
C GLY A 367 13.34 16.05 -6.14
N GLU A 368 12.31 15.96 -5.31
CA GLU A 368 12.05 16.90 -4.20
C GLU A 368 13.24 16.96 -3.23
N ASN A 369 13.74 15.79 -2.81
CA ASN A 369 14.85 15.70 -1.86
C ASN A 369 16.17 16.22 -2.45
N LEU A 370 16.40 16.04 -3.77
CA LEU A 370 17.56 16.57 -4.46
C LEU A 370 17.53 18.10 -4.55
N VAL A 371 16.36 18.68 -4.81
CA VAL A 371 16.14 20.14 -4.76
C VAL A 371 16.41 20.68 -3.36
N ALA A 372 15.82 20.06 -2.33
CA ALA A 372 16.01 20.48 -0.94
C ALA A 372 17.49 20.39 -0.49
N LEU A 373 18.20 19.33 -0.92
CA LEU A 373 19.64 19.19 -0.66
C LEU A 373 20.47 20.25 -1.42
N ALA A 374 20.10 20.58 -2.65
CA ALA A 374 20.75 21.62 -3.43
C ALA A 374 20.60 22.99 -2.76
N ASP A 375 19.39 23.32 -2.31
CA ASP A 375 19.09 24.59 -1.62
C ASP A 375 19.81 24.70 -0.27
N ALA A 376 19.79 23.63 0.53
CA ALA A 376 20.54 23.59 1.79
C ALA A 376 22.05 23.80 1.57
N ASN A 377 22.61 23.18 0.53
CA ASN A 377 24.01 23.40 0.14
C ASN A 377 24.26 24.84 -0.33
N ASP A 378 23.36 25.44 -1.10
CA ASP A 378 23.47 26.82 -1.55
C ASP A 378 23.42 27.83 -0.41
N GLU A 379 22.57 27.62 0.60
CA GLU A 379 22.50 28.51 1.78
C GLU A 379 23.77 28.46 2.63
N THR A 380 24.34 27.27 2.85
CA THR A 380 25.62 27.14 3.57
C THR A 380 26.75 27.85 2.83
N THR A 381 26.72 27.87 1.50
CA THR A 381 27.70 28.59 0.69
C THR A 381 27.65 30.11 0.90
N LYS A 382 26.46 30.68 1.17
CA LYS A 382 26.27 32.13 1.37
C LYS A 382 26.68 32.60 2.76
N THR A 383 26.67 31.71 3.75
CA THR A 383 26.77 32.08 5.18
C THR A 383 28.15 31.82 5.79
N GLU A 384 28.94 30.87 5.28
CA GLU A 384 30.22 30.49 5.87
C GLU A 384 31.40 30.58 4.88
N ASN A 385 32.47 31.29 5.28
CA ASN A 385 33.65 31.56 4.47
C ASN A 385 34.72 30.44 4.58
N ASN A 386 34.29 29.18 4.68
CA ASN A 386 35.14 28.06 5.14
C ASN A 386 35.44 27.01 4.04
N SER A 387 36.55 26.29 4.19
CA SER A 387 37.16 25.41 3.17
C SER A 387 36.47 24.06 2.92
N ALA A 388 35.45 23.69 3.69
CA ALA A 388 34.69 22.43 3.55
C ALA A 388 33.40 22.61 2.71
N ARG A 389 33.40 23.58 1.79
CA ARG A 389 32.22 24.05 1.04
C ARG A 389 31.86 23.10 -0.10
N PRO A 390 30.58 22.73 -0.31
CA PRO A 390 30.13 22.17 -1.57
C PRO A 390 30.43 23.16 -2.69
N SER A 391 31.05 22.70 -3.77
CA SER A 391 31.31 23.57 -4.92
C SER A 391 30.01 23.93 -5.64
N SER A 392 29.95 25.08 -6.34
CA SER A 392 28.81 25.40 -7.24
C SER A 392 28.49 24.23 -8.18
N ALA A 393 29.53 23.56 -8.70
CA ALA A 393 29.38 22.38 -9.54
C ALA A 393 28.70 21.19 -8.84
N THR A 394 28.80 21.08 -7.52
CA THR A 394 28.09 20.07 -6.72
C THR A 394 26.59 20.36 -6.70
N VAL A 395 26.21 21.62 -6.50
CA VAL A 395 24.80 22.07 -6.48
C VAL A 395 24.18 21.91 -7.86
N ASP A 396 24.90 22.32 -8.91
CA ASP A 396 24.43 22.18 -10.29
C ASP A 396 24.17 20.71 -10.64
N LYS A 397 25.06 19.80 -10.20
CA LYS A 397 24.86 18.35 -10.37
C LYS A 397 23.61 17.84 -9.65
N LEU A 398 23.31 18.32 -8.46
CA LEU A 398 22.08 17.95 -7.73
C LEU A 398 20.83 18.44 -8.46
N ARG A 399 20.86 19.66 -9.00
CA ARG A 399 19.76 20.22 -9.81
C ARG A 399 19.54 19.44 -11.11
N ASP A 400 20.61 19.06 -11.80
CA ASP A 400 20.53 18.19 -12.97
C ASP A 400 19.94 16.82 -12.65
N GLU A 401 20.36 16.23 -11.53
CA GLU A 401 19.81 14.96 -11.07
C GLU A 401 18.33 15.08 -10.70
N ALA A 402 17.91 16.19 -10.07
CA ALA A 402 16.52 16.45 -9.74
C ALA A 402 15.64 16.54 -11.00
N VAL A 403 16.09 17.27 -12.02
CA VAL A 403 15.38 17.35 -13.32
C VAL A 403 15.22 15.96 -13.94
N ASN A 404 16.27 15.14 -13.92
CA ASN A 404 16.19 13.78 -14.45
C ASN A 404 15.24 12.89 -13.65
N ALA A 405 15.24 13.00 -12.32
CA ALA A 405 14.33 12.25 -11.46
C ALA A 405 12.87 12.61 -11.73
N TYR A 406 12.55 13.91 -11.87
CA TYR A 406 11.21 14.35 -12.21
C TYR A 406 10.79 13.96 -13.63
N ARG A 407 11.70 14.02 -14.62
CA ARG A 407 11.41 13.53 -15.98
C ARG A 407 11.03 12.06 -15.98
N GLU A 408 11.72 11.25 -15.19
CA GLU A 408 11.38 9.82 -15.05
C GLU A 408 10.05 9.62 -14.34
N ALA A 409 9.75 10.42 -13.30
CA ALA A 409 8.44 10.41 -12.65
C ALA A 409 7.30 10.74 -13.64
N VAL A 410 7.45 11.78 -14.46
CA VAL A 410 6.48 12.16 -15.50
C VAL A 410 6.38 11.09 -16.58
N ARG A 411 7.50 10.51 -17.03
CA ARG A 411 7.51 9.41 -18.00
C ARG A 411 6.71 8.22 -17.49
N LEU A 412 6.94 7.80 -16.24
CA LEU A 412 6.22 6.70 -15.61
C LEU A 412 4.73 7.03 -15.41
N ALA A 413 4.40 8.26 -15.00
CA ALA A 413 3.01 8.69 -14.86
C ALA A 413 2.23 8.64 -16.19
N ASN A 414 2.89 8.94 -17.31
CA ASN A 414 2.29 8.92 -18.64
C ASN A 414 2.09 7.51 -19.22
N ILE A 415 2.89 6.52 -18.79
CA ILE A 415 2.79 5.13 -19.26
C ILE A 415 1.84 4.32 -18.37
N GLN A 416 1.54 4.78 -17.16
CA GLN A 416 0.48 4.16 -16.37
C GLN A 416 -0.88 4.35 -17.08
N PRO A 417 -1.68 3.29 -17.23
CA PRO A 417 -2.88 3.29 -18.08
C PRO A 417 -3.83 4.44 -17.73
N LYS A 418 -4.38 5.11 -18.75
CA LYS A 418 -5.25 6.29 -18.59
C LYS A 418 -6.50 6.01 -17.74
N ALA A 419 -7.03 4.79 -17.74
CA ALA A 419 -8.09 4.34 -16.84
C ALA A 419 -7.68 4.47 -15.35
N ALA A 420 -6.40 4.27 -15.05
CA ALA A 420 -5.82 4.41 -13.72
C ALA A 420 -5.62 5.89 -13.29
N ILE A 421 -5.69 6.87 -14.20
CA ILE A 421 -5.56 8.30 -13.92
C ILE A 421 -6.93 8.92 -13.53
N SER A 422 -8.04 8.24 -13.82
CA SER A 422 -9.42 8.73 -13.64
C SER A 422 -9.84 9.15 -12.21
N THR A 423 -9.02 8.88 -11.18
CA THR A 423 -9.31 9.36 -9.83
C THR A 423 -8.71 10.74 -9.58
N PRO A 424 -9.46 11.69 -8.98
CA PRO A 424 -8.97 13.04 -8.69
C PRO A 424 -7.62 13.07 -7.93
N SER A 425 -7.39 12.07 -7.06
CA SER A 425 -6.15 11.97 -6.27
C SER A 425 -4.90 11.59 -7.08
N LYS A 426 -5.04 11.03 -8.28
CA LYS A 426 -3.90 10.67 -9.14
C LYS A 426 -3.59 11.74 -10.19
N HIS A 427 -4.60 12.43 -10.73
CA HIS A 427 -4.39 13.68 -11.48
C HIS A 427 -3.57 14.68 -10.65
N SER A 428 -3.91 14.82 -9.37
CA SER A 428 -3.16 15.65 -8.42
C SER A 428 -1.68 15.24 -8.29
N LYS A 429 -1.36 13.94 -8.25
CA LYS A 429 0.04 13.47 -8.15
C LYS A 429 0.84 13.66 -9.43
N HIS A 430 0.24 13.43 -10.60
CA HIS A 430 0.92 13.68 -11.87
C HIS A 430 1.17 15.18 -12.07
N SER A 431 0.15 16.00 -11.80
CA SER A 431 0.28 17.45 -11.80
C SER A 431 1.35 17.94 -10.82
N ALA A 432 1.42 17.37 -9.61
CA ALA A 432 2.49 17.67 -8.65
C ALA A 432 3.89 17.32 -9.17
N ALA A 433 4.07 16.19 -9.87
CA ALA A 433 5.35 15.82 -10.48
C ALA A 433 5.76 16.79 -11.60
N LEU A 434 4.82 17.25 -12.43
CA LEU A 434 5.05 18.28 -13.45
C LEU A 434 5.41 19.63 -12.83
N ALA A 435 4.72 20.01 -11.75
CA ALA A 435 5.05 21.23 -10.99
C ALA A 435 6.48 21.16 -10.40
N GLY A 436 6.85 20.01 -9.84
CA GLY A 436 8.21 19.73 -9.36
C GLY A 436 9.25 19.81 -10.48
N LEU A 437 8.95 19.24 -11.66
CA LEU A 437 9.82 19.36 -12.84
C LEU A 437 10.02 20.83 -13.25
N GLY A 438 8.93 21.60 -13.31
CA GLY A 438 8.97 23.02 -13.61
C GLY A 438 9.82 23.83 -12.64
N SER A 439 9.66 23.58 -11.33
CA SER A 439 10.49 24.19 -10.29
C SER A 439 11.97 23.82 -10.47
N ALA A 440 12.28 22.53 -10.65
CA ALA A 440 13.65 22.05 -10.83
C ALA A 440 14.32 22.63 -12.09
N LEU A 441 13.60 22.71 -13.21
CA LEU A 441 14.07 23.34 -14.45
C LEU A 441 14.34 24.83 -14.25
N ARG A 442 13.45 25.56 -13.56
CA ARG A 442 13.65 26.97 -13.23
C ARG A 442 14.86 27.19 -12.32
N GLN A 443 15.06 26.34 -11.34
CA GLN A 443 16.20 26.45 -10.41
C GLN A 443 17.53 26.12 -11.09
N ARG A 444 17.50 25.17 -12.04
CA ARG A 444 18.64 24.88 -12.89
C ARG A 444 18.93 26.01 -13.87
N ALA A 445 17.88 26.60 -14.45
CA ALA A 445 17.85 27.50 -15.61
C ALA A 445 19.21 28.08 -16.01
N ALA A 446 20.00 27.25 -16.69
CA ALA A 446 21.28 27.64 -17.26
C ALA A 446 21.08 28.26 -18.65
N SER A 447 19.87 28.13 -19.21
CA SER A 447 19.50 28.55 -20.56
C SER A 447 18.07 29.07 -20.65
N GLU A 448 17.80 29.85 -21.69
CA GLU A 448 16.45 30.26 -22.09
C GLU A 448 15.56 29.05 -22.40
N ALA A 449 16.14 27.99 -22.97
CA ALA A 449 15.43 26.75 -23.26
C ALA A 449 14.87 26.09 -22.00
N ASP A 450 15.63 26.04 -20.90
CA ASP A 450 15.14 25.52 -19.62
C ASP A 450 13.98 26.35 -19.06
N THR A 451 14.02 27.67 -19.29
CA THR A 451 12.98 28.60 -18.80
C THR A 451 11.68 28.39 -19.58
N ILE A 452 11.78 28.20 -20.89
CA ILE A 452 10.64 27.87 -21.77
C ILE A 452 10.09 26.49 -21.40
N GLU A 453 10.95 25.48 -21.25
CA GLU A 453 10.55 24.12 -20.85
C GLU A 453 9.81 24.16 -19.51
N ALA A 454 10.34 24.89 -18.51
CA ALA A 454 9.70 25.08 -17.21
C ALA A 454 8.28 25.66 -17.35
N GLY A 455 8.10 26.71 -18.14
CA GLY A 455 6.79 27.32 -18.38
C GLY A 455 5.79 26.36 -19.05
N LEU A 456 6.26 25.55 -20.00
CA LEU A 456 5.41 24.56 -20.69
C LEU A 456 4.95 23.45 -19.75
N VAL A 457 5.85 22.86 -18.96
CA VAL A 457 5.46 21.78 -18.01
C VAL A 457 4.59 22.29 -16.87
N LEU A 458 4.78 23.54 -16.42
CA LEU A 458 3.91 24.16 -15.41
C LEU A 458 2.51 24.40 -15.95
N LYS A 459 2.39 24.81 -17.22
CA LYS A 459 1.10 24.93 -17.89
C LYS A 459 0.41 23.57 -18.02
N GLU A 460 1.15 22.54 -18.41
CA GLU A 460 0.62 21.16 -18.48
C GLU A 460 0.14 20.67 -17.11
N ALA A 461 0.86 21.00 -16.02
CA ALA A 461 0.41 20.71 -14.66
C ALA A 461 -0.96 21.35 -14.36
N LEU A 462 -1.16 22.61 -14.77
CA LEU A 462 -2.41 23.34 -14.58
C LEU A 462 -3.55 22.85 -15.48
N ASP A 463 -3.23 22.38 -16.68
CA ASP A 463 -4.21 21.74 -17.57
C ASP A 463 -4.73 20.42 -16.95
N LEU A 464 -3.93 19.73 -16.14
CA LEU A 464 -4.33 18.54 -15.38
C LEU A 464 -5.03 18.85 -14.06
N ASP A 465 -4.59 19.89 -13.35
CA ASP A 465 -5.11 20.30 -12.05
C ASP A 465 -4.96 21.83 -11.90
N ASN A 466 -6.04 22.55 -12.21
CA ASN A 466 -6.07 24.01 -12.18
C ASN A 466 -6.02 24.58 -10.75
N ASP A 467 -6.20 23.74 -9.73
CA ASP A 467 -6.06 24.10 -8.32
C ASP A 467 -4.68 23.73 -7.76
N ASN A 468 -3.73 23.34 -8.62
CA ASN A 468 -2.34 23.10 -8.19
C ASN A 468 -1.62 24.41 -7.84
N GLU A 469 -1.61 24.74 -6.55
CA GLU A 469 -0.96 25.93 -5.99
C GLU A 469 0.53 26.03 -6.33
N ALA A 470 1.25 24.90 -6.30
CA ALA A 470 2.68 24.88 -6.57
C ALA A 470 2.98 25.26 -8.03
N ALA A 471 2.18 24.77 -8.98
CA ALA A 471 2.32 25.12 -10.39
C ALA A 471 2.05 26.63 -10.62
N TRP A 472 1.00 27.18 -10.02
CA TRP A 472 0.71 28.62 -10.08
C TRP A 472 1.82 29.47 -9.47
N THR A 473 2.37 29.04 -8.33
CA THR A 473 3.44 29.74 -7.63
C THR A 473 4.70 29.80 -8.48
N GLU A 474 5.12 28.68 -9.06
CA GLU A 474 6.32 28.61 -9.89
C GLU A 474 6.15 29.39 -11.20
N LEU A 475 4.96 29.36 -11.81
CA LEU A 475 4.65 30.14 -13.00
C LEU A 475 4.65 31.65 -12.71
N CYS A 476 4.15 32.06 -11.54
CA CYS A 476 4.23 33.44 -11.07
C CYS A 476 5.69 33.92 -11.00
N VAL A 477 6.57 33.12 -10.39
CA VAL A 477 8.01 33.45 -10.28
C VAL A 477 8.65 33.58 -11.66
N LEU A 478 8.29 32.71 -12.62
CA LEU A 478 8.79 32.81 -14.00
C LEU A 478 8.36 34.11 -14.68
N PHE A 479 7.08 34.45 -14.65
CA PHE A 479 6.57 35.67 -15.28
C PHE A 479 7.17 36.94 -14.67
N LEU A 480 7.27 37.00 -13.34
CA LEU A 480 7.87 38.15 -12.66
C LEU A 480 9.35 38.32 -13.03
N LYS A 481 10.12 37.22 -13.16
CA LYS A 481 11.51 37.27 -13.64
C LYS A 481 11.62 37.68 -15.10
N GLY A 482 10.66 37.29 -15.94
CA GLY A 482 10.57 37.70 -17.34
C GLY A 482 10.10 39.14 -17.56
N GLY A 483 9.64 39.82 -16.51
CA GLY A 483 9.09 41.18 -16.59
C GLY A 483 7.61 41.24 -17.03
N GLU A 484 6.93 40.10 -17.09
CA GLU A 484 5.51 39.98 -17.44
C GLU A 484 4.62 40.19 -16.19
N LEU A 485 4.56 41.42 -15.70
CA LEU A 485 3.88 41.78 -14.44
C LEU A 485 2.39 41.39 -14.42
N ASP A 486 1.66 41.60 -15.52
CA ASP A 486 0.24 41.30 -15.60
C ASP A 486 -0.04 39.79 -15.47
N ALA A 487 0.77 38.97 -16.14
CA ALA A 487 0.67 37.51 -16.07
C ALA A 487 1.06 37.00 -14.67
N GLY A 488 2.11 37.58 -14.06
CA GLY A 488 2.49 37.30 -12.67
C GLY A 488 1.37 37.63 -11.68
N GLN A 489 0.67 38.76 -11.86
CA GLN A 489 -0.46 39.15 -11.02
C GLN A 489 -1.63 38.15 -11.13
N VAL A 490 -1.94 37.67 -12.33
CA VAL A 490 -2.98 36.63 -12.53
C VAL A 490 -2.63 35.34 -11.79
N CYS A 491 -1.37 34.92 -11.84
CA CYS A 491 -0.91 33.72 -11.11
C CYS A 491 -1.03 33.92 -9.59
N ALA A 492 -0.60 35.07 -9.06
CA ALA A 492 -0.70 35.39 -7.64
C ALA A 492 -2.15 35.40 -7.13
N VAL A 493 -3.10 35.92 -7.93
CA VAL A 493 -4.54 35.88 -7.59
C VAL A 493 -5.05 34.44 -7.50
N ASN A 494 -4.61 33.55 -8.39
CA ASN A 494 -5.01 32.14 -8.33
C ASN A 494 -4.45 31.40 -7.10
N VAL A 495 -3.19 31.67 -6.71
CA VAL A 495 -2.62 31.14 -5.47
C VAL A 495 -3.48 31.54 -4.27
N LEU A 496 -3.82 32.83 -4.14
CA LEU A 496 -4.67 33.32 -3.04
C LEU A 496 -6.08 32.72 -3.07
N ARG A 497 -6.68 32.56 -4.26
CA ARG A 497 -7.98 31.89 -4.42
C ARG A 497 -7.94 30.47 -3.87
N ILE A 498 -6.90 29.71 -4.18
CA ILE A 498 -6.75 28.31 -3.75
C ILE A 498 -6.61 28.26 -2.22
N GLN A 499 -5.73 29.08 -1.64
CA GLN A 499 -5.53 29.15 -0.18
C GLN A 499 -6.82 29.52 0.57
N GLN A 500 -7.63 30.45 0.03
CA GLN A 500 -8.92 30.82 0.64
C GLN A 500 -9.95 29.68 0.60
N LEU A 501 -9.99 28.91 -0.50
CA LEU A 501 -10.87 27.75 -0.60
C LEU A 501 -10.51 26.66 0.42
N GLU A 502 -9.23 26.50 0.73
CA GLU A 502 -8.77 25.57 1.77
C GLU A 502 -9.22 26.03 3.16
N GLU A 503 -9.08 27.32 3.49
CA GLU A 503 -9.55 27.88 4.76
C GLU A 503 -11.07 27.74 4.92
N GLU A 504 -11.85 28.07 3.89
CA GLU A 504 -13.31 27.93 3.92
C GLU A 504 -13.75 26.46 4.00
N GLY A 505 -13.05 25.55 3.32
CA GLY A 505 -13.27 24.11 3.39
C GLY A 505 -12.97 23.53 4.78
N GLU A 506 -11.89 23.96 5.43
CA GLU A 506 -11.57 23.58 6.81
C GLU A 506 -12.61 24.12 7.80
N VAL A 507 -13.13 25.34 7.60
CA VAL A 507 -14.20 25.91 8.41
C VAL A 507 -15.50 25.12 8.24
N LEU A 508 -15.87 24.73 7.02
CA LEU A 508 -17.03 23.88 6.75
C LEU A 508 -16.88 22.49 7.38
N LEU A 509 -15.72 21.85 7.27
CA LEU A 509 -15.41 20.58 7.91
C LEU A 509 -15.42 20.68 9.44
N ALA A 510 -14.92 21.78 10.01
CA ALA A 510 -14.97 22.05 11.44
C ALA A 510 -16.41 22.25 11.93
N LEU A 511 -17.25 22.96 11.16
CA LEU A 511 -18.67 23.15 11.46
C LEU A 511 -19.47 21.84 11.33
N GLU A 512 -19.22 21.02 10.32
CA GLU A 512 -19.84 19.69 10.19
C GLU A 512 -19.41 18.72 11.31
N GLN A 513 -18.15 18.79 11.76
CA GLN A 513 -17.70 18.05 12.94
C GLN A 513 -18.35 18.57 14.22
N GLN A 514 -18.58 19.87 14.34
CA GLN A 514 -19.28 20.48 15.47
C GLN A 514 -20.78 20.12 15.50
N ASP A 515 -21.41 20.01 14.33
CA ASP A 515 -22.82 19.60 14.19
C ASP A 515 -23.05 18.10 14.46
N ASN A 516 -22.02 17.27 14.27
CA ASN A 516 -22.03 15.87 14.69
C ASN A 516 -21.80 15.70 16.21
N VAL A 517 -21.11 16.66 16.86
CA VAL A 517 -20.98 16.68 18.33
C VAL A 517 -22.25 17.25 19.00
N SER A 518 -22.92 18.23 18.39
CA SER A 518 -24.17 18.81 18.92
C SER A 518 -25.37 17.85 18.84
N LYS A 519 -25.39 16.94 17.85
CA LYS A 519 -26.38 15.85 17.76
C LYS A 519 -26.17 14.70 18.75
N GLY A 520 -25.07 14.69 19.51
CA GLY A 520 -24.77 13.72 20.56
C GLY A 520 -25.21 14.11 21.98
N PHE A 521 -25.65 15.35 22.20
CA PHE A 521 -26.06 15.87 23.52
C PHE A 521 -27.57 16.10 23.67
N GLY A 522 -28.38 15.43 22.84
CA GLY A 522 -29.84 15.44 22.91
C GLY A 522 -30.44 14.26 23.68
N ALA A 523 -29.83 13.82 24.79
CA ALA A 523 -30.46 12.92 25.77
C ALA A 523 -29.64 12.87 27.08
N ALA A 524 -29.75 13.90 27.91
CA ALA A 524 -29.54 13.83 29.37
C ALA A 524 -30.26 15.01 30.03
#